data_AF-A0A7W0R0F8-F1
#
_entry.id   AF-A0A7W0R0F8-F1
#
_cell.length_a   1.000
_cell.length_b   1.000
_cell.length_c   1.000
_cell.angle_alpha   90.00
_cell.angle_beta   90.00
_cell.angle_gamma   90.00
#
_symmetry.space_group_name_H-M   'P 1'
#
loop_
_entity.id
_entity.type
_entity.pdbx_description
1 polymer ?
#
loop_
_entity_poly.entity_id
_entity_poly.type
_entity_poly.pdbx_seq_one_letter_code
_entity_poly.pdbx_strand_id
1 'polypeptide(L)' 'MPLLIGLDVDGVLAPIVPYAGDAVLTPGVLDALSALSHHAEVAAVAVVSGRTVTDLARFTFA' A
#
# COMPACT_ATOMS: atom_id res chain seq x y z
N MET A 1 -14.94 16.73 -6.93
CA MET A 1 -15.22 15.37 -6.40
C MET A 1 -13.99 14.96 -5.62
N PRO A 2 -14.12 14.41 -4.39
CA PRO A 2 -12.94 14.02 -3.63
C PRO A 2 -12.26 12.81 -4.27
N LEU A 3 -10.92 12.77 -4.23
CA LEU A 3 -10.12 11.75 -4.90
C LEU A 3 -10.06 10.46 -4.07
N LEU A 4 -10.32 9.32 -4.70
CA LEU A 4 -10.11 7.99 -4.14
C LEU A 4 -8.92 7.34 -4.85
N ILE A 5 -7.95 6.85 -4.08
CA ILE A 5 -6.74 6.21 -4.61
C ILE A 5 -6.73 4.74 -4.19
N GLY A 6 -6.70 3.83 -5.17
CA GLY A 6 -6.52 2.39 -4.95
C GLY A 6 -5.14 1.96 -5.43
N LEU A 7 -4.39 1.24 -4.60
CA LEU A 7 -3.02 0.81 -4.89
C LEU A 7 -2.87 -0.69 -4.69
N ASP A 8 -2.30 -1.37 -5.68
CA ASP A 8 -1.85 -2.75 -5.54
C ASP A 8 -0.57 -2.83 -4.71
N VAL A 9 -0.19 -4.02 -4.24
CA VAL A 9 1.02 -4.25 -3.43
C VAL A 9 2.15 -4.80 -4.28
N ASP A 10 1.96 -5.98 -4.88
CA ASP A 10 3.02 -6.72 -5.55
C ASP A 10 3.36 -6.12 -6.91
N GLY A 11 4.59 -5.66 -7.06
CA GLY A 11 5.04 -4.93 -8.25
C GLY A 11 4.66 -3.45 -8.27
N VAL A 12 3.98 -2.95 -7.22
CA VAL A 12 3.59 -1.54 -7.10
C VAL A 12 4.18 -0.91 -5.85
N LEU A 13 3.75 -1.34 -4.66
CA LEU A 13 4.28 -0.83 -3.38
C LEU A 13 5.52 -1.63 -2.92
N ALA A 14 5.61 -2.90 -3.31
CA ALA A 14 6.72 -3.80 -3.08
C ALA A 14 7.23 -4.38 -4.42
N PRO A 15 8.53 -4.60 -4.62
CA PRO A 15 9.04 -5.25 -5.83
C PRO A 15 8.58 -6.70 -5.94
N ILE A 16 8.43 -7.19 -7.18
CA ILE A 16 8.17 -8.61 -7.43
C ILE A 16 9.40 -9.44 -7.02
N VAL A 17 9.17 -10.43 -6.18
CA VAL A 17 10.18 -11.36 -5.67
C VAL A 17 9.72 -12.82 -5.89
N PRO A 18 10.63 -13.81 -5.89
CA PRO A 18 10.27 -15.21 -6.14
C PRO A 18 9.25 -15.79 -5.16
N TYR A 19 9.27 -15.34 -3.90
CA TYR A 19 8.34 -15.77 -2.86
C TYR A 19 7.61 -14.57 -2.28
N ALA A 20 6.27 -14.58 -2.32
CA ALA A 20 5.44 -13.49 -1.78
C ALA A 20 5.72 -13.19 -0.29
N GLY A 21 6.16 -14.22 0.44
CA GLY A 21 6.64 -14.14 1.83
C GLY A 21 7.81 -13.17 2.04
N ASP A 22 8.62 -12.93 1.01
CA ASP A 22 9.85 -12.13 1.10
C ASP A 22 9.66 -10.68 0.68
N ALA A 23 8.48 -10.32 0.14
CA ALA A 23 8.24 -8.98 -0.36
C ALA A 23 8.33 -7.95 0.77
N VAL A 24 9.09 -6.89 0.58
CA VAL A 24 9.16 -5.76 1.52
C VAL A 24 8.65 -4.52 0.81
N LEU A 25 7.97 -3.63 1.54
CA LEU A 25 7.60 -2.34 0.97
C LEU A 25 8.87 -1.60 0.55
N THR A 26 8.79 -0.91 -0.59
CA THR A 26 9.87 -0.05 -1.05
C THR A 26 10.11 1.03 0.02
N PRO A 27 11.37 1.34 0.38
CA PRO A 27 11.66 2.34 1.41
C PRO A 27 10.94 3.66 1.16
N GLY A 28 10.31 4.22 2.21
CA GLY A 28 9.55 5.48 2.16
C GLY A 28 8.11 5.35 1.65
N VAL A 29 7.66 4.18 1.19
CA VAL A 29 6.28 3.99 0.73
C VAL A 29 5.26 4.28 1.83
N LEU A 30 5.48 3.80 3.06
CA LEU A 30 4.54 4.06 4.16
C LEU A 30 4.39 5.55 4.46
N ASP A 31 5.50 6.29 4.46
CA ASP A 31 5.49 7.75 4.67
C ASP A 31 4.74 8.46 3.54
N ALA A 32 4.95 8.02 2.29
CA ALA A 32 4.24 8.56 1.13
C ALA A 32 2.73 8.27 1.16
N LEU A 33 2.34 7.05 1.53
CA LEU A 33 0.92 6.68 1.70
C LEU A 33 0.27 7.50 2.81
N SER A 34 0.95 7.69 3.93
CA SER A 34 0.48 8.53 5.03
C SER A 34 0.36 10.00 4.63
N ALA A 35 1.32 10.54 3.86
CA ALA A 35 1.22 11.90 3.34
C ALA A 35 0.03 12.06 2.37
N LEU A 36 -0.22 11.05 1.51
CA LEU A 36 -1.37 11.05 0.60
C LEU A 36 -2.70 10.97 1.34
N SER A 37 -2.81 10.14 2.38
CA SER A 37 -4.06 10.00 3.15
C SER A 37 -4.46 11.25 3.92
N HIS A 38 -3.51 12.14 4.21
CA HIS A 38 -3.75 13.44 4.86
C HIS A 38 -3.91 14.60 3.87
N HIS A 39 -3.78 14.37 2.56
CA HIS A 39 -3.89 15.42 1.57
C HIS A 39 -5.34 15.92 1.45
N ALA A 40 -5.56 17.24 1.42
CA ALA A 40 -6.89 17.84 1.51
C ALA A 40 -7.87 17.43 0.38
N GLU A 41 -7.34 17.01 -0.77
CA GLU A 41 -8.13 16.58 -1.93
C GLU A 41 -8.41 15.05 -1.95
N VAL A 42 -7.72 14.29 -1.11
CA VAL A 42 -7.82 12.82 -1.06
C VAL A 42 -8.86 12.44 0.01
N ALA A 43 -9.94 11.79 -0.41
CA ALA A 43 -10.91 11.23 0.52
C ALA A 43 -10.41 9.94 1.19
N ALA A 44 -9.72 9.09 0.43
CA ALA A 44 -9.19 7.84 0.95
C ALA A 44 -8.07 7.27 0.07
N VAL A 45 -7.18 6.53 0.72
CA VAL A 45 -6.17 5.66 0.10
C VAL A 45 -6.47 4.24 0.53
N ALA A 46 -6.64 3.33 -0.41
CA ALA A 46 -6.97 1.93 -0.15
C ALA A 46 -5.91 1.02 -0.77
N VAL A 47 -5.45 0.02 0.00
CA VAL A 47 -4.66 -1.08 -0.52
C VAL A 47 -5.61 -2.13 -1.09
N VAL A 48 -5.43 -2.48 -2.36
CA VAL A 48 -6.25 -3.45 -3.08
C VAL A 48 -5.34 -4.54 -3.60
N SER A 49 -5.35 -5.71 -2.97
CA SER A 49 -4.40 -6.79 -3.27
C SER A 49 -5.09 -8.14 -3.37
N GLY A 50 -4.46 -9.07 -4.09
CA GLY A 50 -4.81 -10.49 -4.05
C GLY A 50 -4.31 -11.22 -2.79
N ARG A 51 -3.49 -10.57 -1.96
CA ARG A 51 -3.02 -11.11 -0.68
C ARG A 51 -4.17 -11.22 0.33
N THR A 52 -4.02 -12.14 1.27
CA THR A 52 -4.93 -12.23 2.41
C THR A 52 -4.73 -11.04 3.35
N VAL A 53 -5.77 -10.63 4.08
CA VAL A 53 -5.67 -9.54 5.07
C VAL A 53 -4.62 -9.86 6.14
N THR A 54 -4.52 -11.12 6.58
CA THR A 54 -3.52 -11.56 7.56
C THR A 54 -2.09 -11.36 7.07
N ASP A 55 -1.82 -11.65 5.79
CA ASP A 55 -0.49 -11.41 5.21
C ASP A 55 -0.23 -9.91 5.06
N LEU A 56 -1.22 -9.11 4.64
CA LEU A 56 -1.09 -7.65 4.54
C LEU A 56 -0.80 -6.97 5.88
N ALA A 57 -1.26 -7.52 7.00
CA ALA A 57 -1.03 -6.96 8.34
C ALA A 57 0.46 -6.80 8.69
N ARG A 58 1.34 -7.59 8.06
CA ARG A 58 2.79 -7.50 8.25
C ARG A 58 3.39 -6.18 7.77
N PHE A 59 2.72 -5.51 6.82
CA PHE A 59 3.18 -4.25 6.22
C PHE A 59 2.76 -3.02 7.01
N THR A 60 2.02 -3.21 8.11
CA THR A 60 1.64 -2.16 9.07
C THR A 60 1.00 -0.92 8.41
N PHE A 61 0.17 -1.13 7.37
CA PHE A 61 -0.66 -0.05 6.84
C PHE A 61 -1.57 0.49 7.96
N ALA A 62 -1.59 1.81 8.15
CA ALA A 62 -2.29 2.51 9.22
C ALA A 62 -3.27 3.54 8.67
#